data_AF-A0A671UCY3-F1
#
_entry.id   AF-A0A671UCY3-F1
#
_cell.length_a   1.000
_cell.length_b   1.000
_cell.length_c   1.000
_cell.angle_alpha   90.00
_cell.angle_beta   90.00
_cell.angle_gamma   90.00
#
_symmetry.space_group_name_H-M   'P 1'
#
loop_
_entity.id
_entity.type
_entity.pdbx_description
1 polymer ?
#
loop_
_entity_poly.entity_id
_entity_poly.type
_entity_poly.pdbx_seq_one_letter_code
_entity_poly.pdbx_strand_id
1 'polypeptide(L)'
;MCAHSQVGPITLEVQPWAEDKPSFTAELNRIISYIATPQLNCSRVLSPGQAQASQPPADSPRWLLCAEDWLLPAADPPCVAYSFSMDRGDAEFLKTVSMLGCEVHSFDPSNSYASGGHLGNSLASNHGDGGVVSQHKMWLEWRAPRKHKHKTRGNLGSVSQTLADIMAALGHHTVHFLYADLLSAEWRVFQNWIEIGTLQSVHHLVATVHLQWAGFEVGGSNEEVLRYWFSVLQGLQASGLKLVHSSAGEGHSVLKQTAANAHSSYTLSWVNTGH
;
A
#
# COMPACT_ATOMS: atom_id res chain seq x y z
N MET A 1 12.46 -16.26 -26.82
CA MET A 1 13.47 -15.37 -26.23
C MET A 1 12.76 -14.12 -25.77
N CYS A 2 12.35 -14.05 -24.50
CA CYS A 2 11.61 -12.90 -23.98
C CYS A 2 12.60 -11.92 -23.37
N ALA A 3 12.76 -10.76 -24.02
CA ALA A 3 13.55 -9.66 -23.51
C ALA A 3 12.90 -9.17 -22.20
N HIS A 4 13.54 -9.48 -21.07
CA HIS A 4 13.23 -8.81 -19.81
C HIS A 4 13.77 -7.39 -19.96
N SER A 5 12.87 -6.45 -20.25
CA SER A 5 13.19 -5.03 -20.15
C SER A 5 13.52 -4.74 -18.69
N GLN A 6 14.81 -4.68 -18.35
CA GLN A 6 15.25 -4.09 -17.10
C GLN A 6 14.92 -2.61 -17.17
N VAL A 7 13.73 -2.26 -16.69
CA VAL A 7 13.36 -0.87 -16.47
C VAL A 7 14.24 -0.38 -15.32
N GLY A 8 15.21 0.49 -15.64
CA GLY A 8 16.01 1.16 -14.63
C GLY A 8 15.14 2.00 -13.69
N PRO A 9 15.67 2.46 -12.55
CA PRO A 9 14.88 3.21 -11.57
C PRO A 9 14.23 4.43 -12.23
N ILE A 10 12.90 4.43 -12.25
CA ILE A 10 12.09 5.56 -12.71
C ILE A 10 12.16 6.59 -11.60
N THR A 11 12.34 7.87 -11.90
CA THR A 11 12.17 8.92 -10.88
C THR A 11 10.73 9.40 -10.92
N LEU A 12 10.11 9.63 -9.77
CA LEU A 12 8.75 10.17 -9.72
C LEU A 12 8.66 11.49 -10.50
N GLU A 13 7.82 11.52 -11.53
CA GLU A 13 7.58 12.74 -12.31
C GLU A 13 6.67 13.69 -11.54
N VAL A 14 7.22 14.85 -11.17
CA VAL A 14 6.47 15.90 -10.47
C VAL A 14 5.48 16.54 -11.44
N GLN A 15 4.20 16.49 -11.09
CA GLN A 15 3.12 17.06 -11.89
C GLN A 15 3.20 18.59 -11.90
N PRO A 16 2.70 19.25 -12.96
CA PRO A 16 2.54 20.71 -12.95
C PRO A 16 1.58 21.14 -11.83
N TRP A 17 1.67 22.42 -11.49
CA TRP A 17 0.71 23.08 -10.60
C TRP A 17 -0.72 22.94 -11.16
N ALA A 18 -1.71 22.85 -10.28
CA ALA A 18 -3.12 22.78 -10.65
C ALA A 18 -3.62 24.07 -11.36
N GLU A 19 -2.95 25.19 -11.11
CA GLU A 19 -3.18 26.50 -11.71
C GLU A 19 -1.84 27.15 -12.11
N ASP A 20 -1.86 28.34 -12.72
CA ASP A 20 -0.66 29.08 -13.15
C ASP A 20 0.33 29.38 -12.01
N LYS A 21 -0.15 29.37 -10.75
CA LYS A 21 0.64 29.60 -9.54
C LYS A 21 0.28 28.60 -8.44
N PRO A 22 1.18 28.36 -7.47
CA PRO A 22 0.88 27.51 -6.32
C PRO A 22 -0.37 28.00 -5.57
N SER A 23 -1.31 27.09 -5.33
CA SER A 23 -2.57 27.38 -4.64
C SER A 23 -3.00 26.18 -3.81
N PHE A 24 -3.06 26.35 -2.49
CA PHE A 24 -3.45 25.27 -1.57
C PHE A 24 -4.82 24.70 -1.93
N THR A 25 -5.79 25.58 -2.17
CA THR A 25 -7.17 25.18 -2.52
C THR A 25 -7.23 24.43 -3.83
N ALA A 26 -6.51 24.89 -4.86
CA ALA A 26 -6.52 24.23 -6.17
C ALA A 26 -5.87 22.84 -6.11
N GLU A 27 -4.72 22.73 -5.43
CA GLU A 27 -4.02 21.46 -5.25
C GLU A 27 -4.85 20.47 -4.41
N LEU A 28 -5.46 20.95 -3.33
CA LEU A 28 -6.33 20.12 -2.50
C LEU A 28 -7.54 19.63 -3.30
N ASN A 29 -8.24 20.53 -4.00
CA ASN A 29 -9.41 20.15 -4.81
C ASN A 29 -9.05 19.12 -5.88
N ARG A 30 -7.87 19.23 -6.50
CA ARG A 30 -7.38 18.25 -7.48
C ARG A 30 -7.16 16.88 -6.86
N ILE A 31 -6.58 16.80 -5.67
CA ILE A 31 -6.43 15.52 -4.92
C ILE A 31 -7.79 14.96 -4.56
N ILE A 32 -8.69 15.76 -3.97
CA ILE A 32 -10.02 15.30 -3.55
C ILE A 32 -10.82 14.80 -4.75
N SER A 33 -10.76 15.50 -5.88
CA SER A 33 -11.42 15.08 -7.13
C SER A 33 -10.90 13.74 -7.63
N TYR A 34 -9.58 13.51 -7.55
CA TYR A 34 -8.99 12.23 -7.91
C TYR A 34 -9.45 11.10 -7.00
N ILE A 35 -9.33 11.27 -5.68
CA ILE A 35 -9.63 10.19 -4.71
C ILE A 35 -11.13 9.92 -4.58
N ALA A 36 -11.99 10.89 -4.86
CA ALA A 36 -13.44 10.72 -4.80
C ALA A 36 -14.03 10.07 -6.07
N THR A 37 -13.23 9.87 -7.12
CA THR A 37 -13.71 9.40 -8.42
C THR A 37 -13.08 8.05 -8.76
N PRO A 38 -13.78 6.92 -8.51
CA PRO A 38 -13.37 5.63 -9.04
C PRO A 38 -13.17 5.70 -10.56
N GLN A 39 -12.07 5.10 -11.03
CA GLN A 39 -11.64 5.07 -12.42
C GLN A 39 -12.11 3.79 -13.12
N LEU A 40 -12.44 2.76 -12.35
CA LEU A 40 -12.92 1.47 -12.83
C LEU A 40 -13.97 0.94 -11.86
N ASN A 41 -15.03 0.34 -12.40
CA ASN A 41 -16.10 -0.30 -11.63
C ASN A 41 -15.96 -1.82 -11.71
N CYS A 42 -16.00 -2.49 -10.56
CA CYS A 42 -15.97 -3.95 -10.50
C CYS A 42 -17.40 -4.49 -10.40
N SER A 43 -17.71 -5.50 -11.21
CA SER A 43 -19.00 -6.20 -11.24
C SER A 43 -19.15 -7.10 -10.02
N ARG A 44 -18.02 -7.65 -9.54
CA ARG A 44 -17.94 -8.53 -8.37
C ARG A 44 -16.88 -8.02 -7.41
N VAL A 45 -17.24 -7.93 -6.14
CA VAL A 45 -16.34 -7.45 -5.08
C VAL A 45 -16.38 -8.35 -3.85
N LEU A 46 -15.31 -8.33 -3.07
CA LEU A 46 -15.23 -8.87 -1.73
C LEU A 46 -15.25 -7.71 -0.73
N SER A 47 -16.22 -7.74 0.18
CA SER A 47 -16.32 -6.76 1.26
C SER A 47 -15.49 -7.21 2.47
N PRO A 48 -15.23 -6.31 3.43
CA PRO A 48 -14.52 -6.67 4.65
C PRO A 48 -15.19 -7.83 5.39
N GLY A 49 -14.41 -8.86 5.69
CA GLY A 49 -14.86 -10.05 6.41
C GLY A 49 -15.63 -11.07 5.58
N GLN A 50 -15.65 -10.93 4.25
CA GLN A 50 -16.40 -11.79 3.34
C GLN A 50 -15.49 -12.44 2.30
N ALA A 51 -15.62 -13.75 2.10
CA ALA A 51 -14.85 -14.50 1.10
C ALA A 51 -15.63 -14.81 -0.18
N GLN A 52 -16.94 -14.53 -0.18
CA GLN A 52 -17.80 -14.78 -1.33
C GLN A 52 -18.01 -13.48 -2.08
N ALA A 53 -17.60 -13.45 -3.34
CA ALA A 53 -17.76 -12.29 -4.18
C ALA A 53 -19.25 -12.01 -4.44
N SER A 54 -19.67 -10.77 -4.23
CA SER A 54 -21.04 -10.30 -4.44
C SER A 54 -21.06 -9.08 -5.34
N GLN A 55 -22.25 -8.62 -5.72
CA GLN A 55 -22.38 -7.29 -6.31
C GLN A 55 -21.91 -6.22 -5.31
N PRO A 56 -21.41 -5.07 -5.78
CA PRO A 56 -21.06 -3.95 -4.93
C PRO A 56 -22.21 -3.58 -3.98
N PRO A 57 -21.96 -3.47 -2.68
CA PRO A 57 -22.99 -3.09 -1.72
C PRO A 57 -23.48 -1.65 -1.99
N ALA A 58 -24.73 -1.37 -1.58
CA ALA A 58 -25.28 -0.01 -1.65
C ALA A 58 -24.62 0.93 -0.64
N ASP A 59 -24.26 0.40 0.53
CA ASP A 59 -23.45 1.11 1.52
C ASP A 59 -21.97 1.05 1.12
N SER A 60 -21.23 2.15 1.30
CA SER A 60 -19.79 2.19 0.99
C SER A 60 -18.98 1.55 2.13
N PRO A 61 -18.42 0.33 1.97
CA PRO A 61 -17.56 -0.26 2.99
C PRO A 61 -16.25 0.52 3.10
N ARG A 62 -15.50 0.29 4.18
CA ARG A 62 -14.18 0.93 4.38
C ARG A 62 -13.20 0.65 3.25
N TRP A 63 -13.23 -0.57 2.71
CA TRP A 63 -12.50 -0.97 1.51
C TRP A 63 -13.26 -2.09 0.81
N LEU A 64 -12.90 -2.39 -0.43
CA LEU A 64 -13.35 -3.58 -1.15
C LEU A 64 -12.21 -4.14 -1.99
N LEU A 65 -12.30 -5.42 -2.34
CA LEU A 65 -11.40 -6.06 -3.30
C LEU A 65 -12.18 -6.45 -4.54
N CYS A 66 -11.69 -6.12 -5.72
CA CYS A 66 -12.30 -6.60 -6.95
C CYS A 66 -12.04 -8.10 -7.12
N ALA A 67 -13.11 -8.83 -7.42
CA ALA A 67 -13.11 -10.28 -7.56
C ALA A 67 -13.58 -10.69 -8.97
N GLU A 68 -13.07 -9.97 -9.96
CA GLU A 68 -13.20 -10.35 -11.36
C GLU A 68 -12.33 -11.58 -11.64
N ASP A 69 -12.77 -12.46 -12.54
CA ASP A 69 -12.08 -13.74 -12.77
C ASP A 69 -10.63 -13.56 -13.30
N TRP A 70 -10.31 -12.43 -13.93
CA TRP A 70 -8.96 -12.10 -14.39
C TRP A 70 -8.03 -11.55 -13.29
N LEU A 71 -8.58 -11.17 -12.12
CA LEU A 71 -7.85 -10.67 -10.96
C LEU A 71 -7.60 -11.73 -9.90
N LEU A 72 -8.45 -12.76 -9.89
CA LEU A 72 -8.33 -13.83 -8.91
C LEU A 72 -7.17 -14.75 -9.30
N PRO A 73 -6.33 -15.15 -8.32
CA PRO A 73 -5.25 -16.09 -8.56
C PRO A 73 -5.77 -17.36 -9.26
N ALA A 74 -5.00 -17.85 -10.23
CA ALA A 74 -5.17 -19.22 -10.69
C ALA A 74 -4.98 -20.19 -9.51
N ALA A 75 -5.51 -21.41 -9.61
CA ALA A 75 -5.41 -22.39 -8.52
C ALA A 75 -3.96 -22.77 -8.15
N ASP A 76 -2.99 -22.48 -9.02
CA ASP A 76 -1.55 -22.74 -8.84
C ASP A 76 -0.75 -21.71 -9.67
N PRO A 77 0.18 -20.92 -9.09
CA PRO A 77 0.64 -20.89 -7.69
C PRO A 77 -0.36 -20.27 -6.70
N PRO A 78 -0.20 -20.52 -5.38
CA PRO A 78 -1.16 -20.06 -4.36
C PRO A 78 -1.24 -18.54 -4.29
N CYS A 79 -2.43 -18.04 -3.97
CA CYS A 79 -2.66 -16.64 -3.63
C CYS A 79 -1.70 -16.18 -2.54
N VAL A 80 -1.17 -14.95 -2.65
CA VAL A 80 -0.29 -14.33 -1.65
C VAL A 80 -0.88 -13.00 -1.23
N ALA A 81 -1.00 -12.77 0.07
CA ALA A 81 -1.52 -11.52 0.61
C ALA A 81 -0.62 -10.94 1.70
N TYR A 82 -0.31 -9.65 1.61
CA TYR A 82 0.50 -8.92 2.58
C TYR A 82 -0.32 -7.85 3.29
N SER A 83 -0.04 -7.64 4.58
CA SER A 83 -0.59 -6.53 5.35
C SER A 83 0.51 -5.80 6.12
N PHE A 84 0.55 -4.48 5.98
CA PHE A 84 1.37 -3.56 6.75
C PHE A 84 0.45 -2.57 7.46
N SER A 85 0.22 -2.74 8.76
CA SER A 85 -0.67 -1.88 9.54
C SER A 85 -0.05 -1.57 10.89
N MET A 86 0.05 -0.28 11.23
CA MET A 86 0.49 0.17 12.56
C MET A 86 -0.64 0.28 13.58
N ASP A 87 -1.88 0.41 13.12
CA ASP A 87 -3.06 0.65 13.94
C ASP A 87 -3.91 -0.62 14.15
N ARG A 88 -3.51 -1.75 13.56
CA ARG A 88 -4.25 -3.02 13.52
C ARG A 88 -5.62 -2.90 12.86
N GLY A 89 -5.81 -1.91 12.00
CA GLY A 89 -7.01 -1.73 11.19
C GLY A 89 -7.17 -2.81 10.10
N ASP A 90 -6.27 -3.79 10.00
CA ASP A 90 -6.23 -4.81 8.95
C ASP A 90 -6.97 -6.11 9.30
N ALA A 91 -7.57 -6.24 10.48
CA ALA A 91 -8.18 -7.51 10.94
C ALA A 91 -9.18 -8.13 9.95
N GLU A 92 -10.15 -7.35 9.46
CA GLU A 92 -11.13 -7.83 8.47
C GLU A 92 -10.49 -8.13 7.10
N PHE A 93 -9.39 -7.45 6.76
CA PHE A 93 -8.65 -7.72 5.52
C PHE A 93 -7.96 -9.08 5.64
N LEU A 94 -7.19 -9.30 6.71
CA LEU A 94 -6.51 -10.57 7.01
C LEU A 94 -7.50 -11.73 7.03
N LYS A 95 -8.65 -11.56 7.68
CA LYS A 95 -9.73 -12.55 7.72
C LYS A 95 -10.25 -12.88 6.31
N THR A 96 -10.48 -11.86 5.49
CA THR A 96 -10.98 -12.01 4.11
C THR A 96 -10.02 -12.82 3.27
N VAL A 97 -8.76 -12.42 3.18
CA VAL A 97 -7.75 -13.10 2.35
C VAL A 97 -7.38 -14.49 2.88
N SER A 98 -7.47 -14.71 4.20
CA SER A 98 -7.35 -16.04 4.82
C SER A 98 -8.44 -16.99 4.35
N MET A 99 -9.70 -16.52 4.31
CA MET A 99 -10.83 -17.34 3.84
C MET A 99 -10.80 -17.58 2.32
N LEU A 100 -10.09 -16.75 1.55
CA LEU A 100 -9.79 -17.01 0.13
C LEU A 100 -8.71 -18.09 -0.05
N GLY A 101 -8.07 -18.54 1.04
CA GLY A 101 -7.00 -19.54 0.98
C GLY A 101 -5.64 -18.97 0.59
N CYS A 102 -5.42 -17.66 0.75
CA CYS A 102 -4.12 -17.06 0.48
C CYS A 102 -3.08 -17.44 1.53
N GLU A 103 -1.82 -17.52 1.12
CA GLU A 103 -0.68 -17.41 2.01
C GLU A 103 -0.60 -15.95 2.52
N VAL A 104 -0.85 -15.75 3.81
CA VAL A 104 -1.01 -14.41 4.40
C VAL A 104 0.19 -14.05 5.27
N HIS A 105 0.77 -12.87 5.02
CA HIS A 105 1.86 -12.30 5.82
C HIS A 105 1.42 -10.96 6.41
N SER A 106 1.50 -10.83 7.72
CA SER A 106 1.26 -9.58 8.45
C SER A 106 2.58 -9.05 9.01
N PHE A 107 2.86 -7.79 8.76
CA PHE A 107 4.10 -7.12 9.13
C PHE A 107 3.79 -5.97 10.09
N ASP A 108 4.21 -6.14 11.35
CA ASP A 108 3.94 -5.19 12.42
C ASP A 108 5.14 -5.14 13.39
N PRO A 109 5.85 -3.99 13.48
CA PRO A 109 7.02 -3.86 14.33
C PRO A 109 6.68 -3.89 15.83
N SER A 110 5.41 -3.63 16.19
CA SER A 110 4.92 -3.65 17.57
C SER A 110 4.50 -5.04 18.05
N ASN A 111 4.42 -6.04 17.15
CA ASN A 111 3.92 -7.36 17.49
C ASN A 111 4.89 -8.12 18.42
N SER A 112 4.47 -8.35 19.66
CA SER A 112 5.20 -9.13 20.66
C SER A 112 5.10 -10.65 20.43
N TYR A 113 4.07 -11.11 19.72
CA TYR A 113 3.79 -12.54 19.49
C TYR A 113 4.70 -13.17 18.42
N ALA A 114 5.36 -12.37 17.58
CA ALA A 114 6.36 -12.85 16.62
C ALA A 114 7.70 -13.25 17.27
N SER A 115 7.81 -13.16 18.59
CA SER A 115 9.02 -13.51 19.37
C SER A 115 8.86 -14.90 20.01
N GLY A 116 8.69 -15.95 19.21
CA GLY A 116 8.73 -17.33 19.66
C GLY A 116 10.15 -17.73 20.05
N GLY A 117 10.67 -17.26 21.19
CA GLY A 117 11.92 -17.70 21.82
C GLY A 117 13.24 -17.47 21.05
N HIS A 118 13.17 -17.20 19.75
CA HIS A 118 14.30 -16.84 18.91
C HIS A 118 14.38 -15.32 18.84
N LEU A 119 15.49 -14.76 19.33
CA LEU A 119 15.90 -13.35 19.17
C LEU A 119 16.22 -12.99 17.69
N GLY A 120 15.59 -13.67 16.73
CA GLY A 120 15.91 -13.60 15.31
C GLY A 120 14.85 -12.83 14.55
N ASN A 121 15.24 -11.71 13.95
CA ASN A 121 14.45 -10.92 13.01
C ASN A 121 14.37 -11.59 11.63
N SER A 122 14.23 -12.92 11.59
CA SER A 122 14.38 -13.71 10.38
C SER A 122 13.01 -14.01 9.78
N LEU A 123 12.83 -13.65 8.50
CA LEU A 123 11.73 -14.14 7.67
C LEU A 123 11.65 -15.68 7.67
N ALA A 124 12.73 -16.36 8.05
CA ALA A 124 12.86 -17.81 8.13
C ALA A 124 12.35 -18.46 9.43
N SER A 125 11.82 -17.72 10.41
CA SER A 125 11.51 -18.27 11.76
C SER A 125 10.05 -18.09 12.20
N ASN A 126 9.10 -18.12 11.28
CA ASN A 126 7.67 -18.06 11.61
C ASN A 126 6.89 -19.19 10.93
N HIS A 127 7.03 -20.42 11.44
CA HIS A 127 5.99 -21.43 11.24
C HIS A 127 5.00 -21.28 12.38
N GLY A 128 3.86 -20.67 12.10
CA GLY A 128 2.74 -20.64 13.03
C GLY A 128 2.29 -22.07 13.34
N ASP A 129 2.12 -22.35 14.63
CA ASP A 129 1.55 -23.59 15.18
C ASP A 129 0.04 -23.69 14.83
N GLY A 130 -0.28 -23.84 13.55
CA GLY A 130 -1.66 -23.99 13.05
C GLY A 130 -2.45 -22.69 12.81
N GLY A 131 -1.80 -21.53 12.71
CA GLY A 131 -2.45 -20.26 12.34
C GLY A 131 -2.40 -19.97 10.84
N VAL A 132 -3.47 -19.38 10.27
CA VAL A 132 -3.60 -19.06 8.82
C VAL A 132 -2.73 -17.88 8.37
N VAL A 133 -2.16 -17.09 9.31
CA VAL A 133 -1.41 -15.86 9.02
C VAL A 133 -0.01 -15.88 9.63
N SER A 134 1.02 -15.75 8.79
CA SER A 134 2.41 -15.58 9.21
C SER A 134 2.66 -14.15 9.71
N GLN A 135 3.20 -14.00 10.92
CA GLN A 135 3.40 -12.71 11.58
C GLN A 135 4.89 -12.33 11.59
N HIS A 136 5.22 -11.10 11.19
CA HIS A 136 6.61 -10.63 11.03
C HIS A 136 6.85 -9.32 11.76
N LYS A 137 7.91 -9.27 12.57
CA LYS A 137 8.32 -8.06 13.29
C LYS A 137 9.26 -7.19 12.46
N MET A 138 8.71 -6.53 11.44
CA MET A 138 9.47 -5.64 10.55
C MET A 138 8.59 -4.53 9.98
N TRP A 139 9.23 -3.57 9.31
CA TRP A 139 8.55 -2.44 8.68
C TRP A 139 9.06 -2.20 7.25
N LEU A 140 8.30 -1.42 6.47
CA LEU A 140 8.70 -1.01 5.13
C LEU A 140 9.78 0.08 5.20
N GLU A 141 10.88 -0.14 4.50
CA GLU A 141 11.87 0.89 4.19
C GLU A 141 11.56 1.50 2.82
N TRP A 142 11.58 2.84 2.75
CA TRP A 142 11.44 3.57 1.49
C TRP A 142 12.74 4.25 1.06
N ARG A 143 13.72 4.38 1.97
CA ARG A 143 15.01 4.98 1.61
C ARG A 143 15.74 4.00 0.70
N ALA A 144 16.26 4.53 -0.42
CA ALA A 144 17.15 3.77 -1.28
C ALA A 144 18.29 3.17 -0.43
N PRO A 145 18.70 1.91 -0.67
CA PRO A 145 19.81 1.32 0.07
C PRO A 145 21.03 2.23 -0.11
N ARG A 146 21.41 2.93 0.96
CA ARG A 146 22.62 3.74 0.94
C ARG A 146 23.75 2.81 0.54
N LYS A 147 24.52 3.16 -0.50
CA LYS A 147 25.79 2.52 -0.86
C LYS A 147 26.82 2.72 0.25
N HIS A 148 26.56 2.21 1.45
CA HIS A 148 27.51 2.16 2.54
C HIS A 148 27.95 0.71 2.70
N LYS A 149 29.25 0.54 2.46
CA LYS A 149 30.06 -0.67 2.68
C LYS A 149 29.50 -1.49 3.84
N HIS A 150 29.35 -2.79 3.60
CA HIS A 150 29.21 -3.83 4.63
C HIS A 150 30.08 -3.49 5.84
N LYS A 151 29.46 -2.92 6.88
CA LYS A 151 30.02 -2.94 8.22
C LYS A 151 29.42 -4.17 8.89
N THR A 152 30.21 -5.23 8.92
CA THR A 152 30.14 -6.30 9.89
C THR A 152 30.16 -5.67 11.29
N ARG A 153 29.01 -5.54 11.95
CA ARG A 153 28.80 -5.85 13.37
C ARG A 153 27.43 -5.40 13.88
N GLY A 154 26.75 -6.36 14.49
CA GLY A 154 25.71 -6.28 15.50
C GLY A 154 25.11 -4.91 15.79
N ASN A 155 23.89 -4.69 15.28
CA ASN A 155 22.83 -4.15 16.10
C ASN A 155 21.50 -4.73 15.63
N LEU A 156 20.91 -5.51 16.52
CA LEU A 156 19.64 -6.20 16.41
C LEU A 156 18.52 -5.18 16.70
N GLY A 157 18.29 -4.23 15.78
CA GLY A 157 17.36 -3.12 16.00
C GLY A 157 16.77 -2.58 14.70
N SER A 158 15.49 -2.90 14.47
CA SER A 158 14.66 -2.50 13.32
C SER A 158 15.14 -2.99 11.95
N VAL A 159 14.59 -4.11 11.49
CA VAL A 159 14.82 -4.67 10.15
C VAL A 159 13.80 -4.03 9.21
N SER A 160 14.07 -2.82 8.72
CA SER A 160 13.28 -2.23 7.65
C SER A 160 13.81 -2.74 6.30
N GLN A 161 12.91 -3.18 5.43
CA GLN A 161 13.23 -3.69 4.09
C GLN A 161 12.27 -3.10 3.05
N THR A 162 12.71 -2.95 1.80
CA THR A 162 11.79 -2.53 0.74
C THR A 162 10.79 -3.66 0.47
N LEU A 163 9.64 -3.34 -0.15
CA LEU A 163 8.67 -4.38 -0.55
C LEU A 163 9.32 -5.41 -1.49
N ALA A 164 10.21 -4.97 -2.38
CA ALA A 164 10.93 -5.85 -3.29
C ALA A 164 11.86 -6.83 -2.54
N ASP A 165 12.58 -6.36 -1.52
CA ASP A 165 13.44 -7.22 -0.69
C ASP A 165 12.63 -8.26 0.08
N ILE A 166 11.47 -7.85 0.64
CA ILE A 166 10.56 -8.75 1.36
C ILE A 166 10.02 -9.83 0.42
N MET A 167 9.54 -9.43 -0.76
CA MET A 167 9.06 -10.35 -1.80
C MET A 167 10.15 -11.35 -2.22
N ALA A 168 11.36 -10.86 -2.50
CA ALA A 168 12.48 -11.70 -2.89
C ALA A 168 12.88 -12.69 -1.79
N ALA A 169 12.93 -12.25 -0.53
CA ALA A 169 13.31 -13.08 0.59
C ALA A 169 12.26 -14.14 0.96
N LEU A 170 10.97 -13.90 0.64
CA LEU A 170 9.89 -14.87 0.75
C LEU A 170 9.72 -15.73 -0.52
N GLY A 171 10.42 -15.42 -1.62
CA GLY A 171 10.30 -16.14 -2.89
C GLY A 171 9.02 -15.82 -3.67
N HIS A 172 8.34 -14.71 -3.34
CA HIS A 172 7.10 -14.30 -3.97
C HIS A 172 7.37 -13.39 -5.16
N HIS A 173 6.88 -13.79 -6.33
CA HIS A 173 6.97 -12.99 -7.56
C HIS A 173 5.78 -12.05 -7.74
N THR A 174 4.67 -12.37 -7.07
CA THR A 174 3.40 -11.67 -7.13
C THR A 174 2.78 -11.58 -5.73
N VAL A 175 2.24 -10.42 -5.40
CA VAL A 175 1.36 -10.20 -4.24
C VAL A 175 -0.02 -9.87 -4.78
N HIS A 176 -0.99 -10.75 -4.52
CA HIS A 176 -2.34 -10.62 -5.07
C HIS A 176 -3.11 -9.53 -4.34
N PHE A 177 -2.98 -9.48 -3.02
CA PHE A 177 -3.64 -8.48 -2.18
C PHE A 177 -2.64 -7.85 -1.22
N LEU A 178 -2.47 -6.53 -1.30
CA LEU A 178 -1.62 -5.77 -0.39
C LEU A 178 -2.47 -4.76 0.38
N TYR A 179 -2.39 -4.78 1.71
CA TYR A 179 -2.96 -3.78 2.59
C TYR A 179 -1.87 -2.91 3.21
N ALA A 180 -2.05 -1.59 3.22
CA ALA A 180 -1.12 -0.63 3.79
C ALA A 180 -1.82 0.49 4.58
N ASP A 181 -1.56 0.55 5.88
CA ASP A 181 -1.92 1.67 6.75
C ASP A 181 -0.67 2.09 7.55
N LEU A 182 -0.03 3.17 7.08
CA LEU A 182 1.35 3.51 7.42
C LEU A 182 1.47 4.86 8.15
N LEU A 183 0.38 5.36 8.74
CA LEU A 183 0.30 6.61 9.51
C LEU A 183 1.11 7.77 8.88
N SER A 184 0.82 8.12 7.63
CA SER A 184 1.48 9.19 6.82
C SER A 184 2.83 8.82 6.22
N ALA A 185 3.37 7.61 6.43
CA ALA A 185 4.54 7.13 5.70
C ALA A 185 4.19 6.62 4.29
N GLU A 186 2.91 6.49 3.94
CA GLU A 186 2.45 5.93 2.67
C GLU A 186 3.02 6.69 1.48
N TRP A 187 3.11 8.02 1.57
CA TRP A 187 3.56 8.85 0.46
C TRP A 187 4.99 8.55 0.01
N ARG A 188 5.90 8.28 0.95
CA ARG A 188 7.29 7.92 0.61
C ARG A 188 7.41 6.46 0.20
N VAL A 189 6.63 5.59 0.82
CA VAL A 189 6.57 4.17 0.45
C VAL A 189 6.04 3.99 -0.97
N PHE A 190 4.97 4.69 -1.35
CA PHE A 190 4.43 4.66 -2.71
C PHE A 190 5.41 5.22 -3.72
N GLN A 191 6.06 6.34 -3.43
CA GLN A 191 7.13 6.85 -4.29
C GLN A 191 8.19 5.76 -4.51
N ASN A 192 8.69 5.12 -3.45
CA ASN A 192 9.66 4.04 -3.57
C ASN A 192 9.16 2.89 -4.46
N TRP A 193 7.91 2.45 -4.27
CA TRP A 193 7.32 1.37 -5.08
C TRP A 193 7.17 1.74 -6.55
N ILE A 194 6.85 3.00 -6.85
CA ILE A 194 6.79 3.54 -8.21
C ILE A 194 8.20 3.53 -8.83
N GLU A 195 9.18 4.07 -8.11
CA GLU A 195 10.53 4.27 -8.63
C GLU A 195 11.28 2.95 -8.86
N ILE A 196 11.06 1.96 -7.99
CA ILE A 196 11.63 0.60 -8.13
C ILE A 196 10.82 -0.26 -9.10
N GLY A 197 9.56 0.09 -9.37
CA GLY A 197 8.66 -0.68 -10.23
C GLY A 197 8.01 -1.89 -9.54
N THR A 198 8.08 -2.00 -8.21
CA THR A 198 7.52 -3.13 -7.44
C THR A 198 6.01 -3.27 -7.62
N LEU A 199 5.30 -2.18 -7.97
CA LEU A 199 3.86 -2.20 -8.23
C LEU A 199 3.46 -3.12 -9.38
N GLN A 200 4.37 -3.42 -10.31
CA GLN A 200 4.13 -4.39 -11.38
C GLN A 200 3.92 -5.82 -10.88
N SER A 201 4.24 -6.10 -9.62
CA SER A 201 4.00 -7.39 -8.98
C SER A 201 2.85 -7.37 -7.97
N VAL A 202 2.09 -6.27 -7.90
CA VAL A 202 0.96 -6.13 -6.96
C VAL A 202 -0.34 -6.02 -7.76
N HIS A 203 -1.25 -6.99 -7.60
CA HIS A 203 -2.51 -7.02 -8.35
C HIS A 203 -3.57 -6.10 -7.73
N HIS A 204 -3.66 -6.09 -6.41
CA HIS A 204 -4.63 -5.29 -5.68
C HIS A 204 -3.98 -4.58 -4.50
N LEU A 205 -4.19 -3.27 -4.42
CA LEU A 205 -3.68 -2.43 -3.34
C LEU A 205 -4.86 -1.82 -2.57
N VAL A 206 -4.93 -2.06 -1.27
CA VAL A 206 -5.77 -1.30 -0.35
C VAL A 206 -4.85 -0.46 0.52
N ALA A 207 -5.05 0.84 0.57
CA ALA A 207 -4.25 1.67 1.46
C ALA A 207 -5.01 2.86 2.03
N THR A 208 -4.70 3.19 3.28
CA THR A 208 -5.17 4.43 3.92
C THR A 208 -4.17 5.55 3.66
N VAL A 209 -4.54 6.55 2.88
CA VAL A 209 -3.73 7.76 2.69
C VAL A 209 -4.08 8.79 3.75
N HIS A 210 -3.07 9.27 4.47
CA HIS A 210 -3.22 10.29 5.51
C HIS A 210 -2.91 11.68 4.95
N LEU A 211 -3.84 12.62 5.16
CA LEU A 211 -3.76 14.01 4.69
C LEU A 211 -3.54 15.01 5.82
N GLN A 212 -3.80 14.65 7.08
CA GLN A 212 -3.66 15.54 8.24
C GLN A 212 -2.24 16.10 8.44
N TRP A 213 -1.22 15.35 8.00
CA TRP A 213 0.18 15.72 8.13
C TRP A 213 0.95 15.31 6.87
N ALA A 214 2.03 16.05 6.55
CA ALA A 214 2.80 15.89 5.32
C ALA A 214 3.37 14.48 5.11
N GLY A 215 3.62 13.76 6.21
CA GLY A 215 4.32 12.50 6.20
C GLY A 215 5.79 12.64 6.53
N PHE A 216 6.43 11.50 6.75
CA PHE A 216 7.84 11.44 7.12
C PHE A 216 8.72 11.87 5.94
N GLU A 217 9.69 12.75 6.22
CA GLU A 217 10.65 13.24 5.24
C GLU A 217 10.01 13.94 4.03
N VAL A 218 8.76 14.36 4.11
CA VAL A 218 8.09 15.21 3.12
C VAL A 218 8.15 16.65 3.62
N GLY A 219 8.74 17.53 2.82
CA GLY A 219 8.95 18.95 3.17
C GLY A 219 8.62 19.87 2.01
N GLY A 220 8.63 21.18 2.29
CA GLY A 220 8.19 22.23 1.36
C GLY A 220 7.02 23.03 1.92
N SER A 221 6.48 23.94 1.11
CA SER A 221 5.21 24.61 1.40
C SER A 221 4.04 23.62 1.33
N ASN A 222 2.88 23.98 1.88
CA ASN A 222 1.71 23.09 1.84
C ASN A 222 1.28 22.79 0.40
N GLU A 223 1.39 23.76 -0.51
CA GLU A 223 1.13 23.59 -1.93
C GLU A 223 2.10 22.60 -2.57
N GLU A 224 3.40 22.68 -2.24
CA GLU A 224 4.41 21.74 -2.73
C GLU A 224 4.13 20.31 -2.27
N VAL A 225 3.72 20.14 -1.01
CA VAL A 225 3.35 18.84 -0.45
C VAL A 225 2.12 18.27 -1.14
N LEU A 226 1.06 19.05 -1.34
CA LEU A 226 -0.14 18.60 -2.05
C LEU A 226 0.18 18.23 -3.51
N ARG A 227 0.96 19.07 -4.22
CA ARG A 227 1.42 18.74 -5.58
C ARG A 227 2.23 17.44 -5.61
N TYR A 228 3.09 17.23 -4.63
CA TYR A 228 3.85 15.98 -4.49
C TYR A 228 2.92 14.78 -4.29
N TRP A 229 1.94 14.86 -3.37
CA TRP A 229 0.96 13.79 -3.16
C TRP A 229 0.17 13.48 -4.43
N PHE A 230 -0.28 14.51 -5.16
CA PHE A 230 -0.93 14.31 -6.45
C PHE A 230 0.00 13.64 -7.47
N SER A 231 1.28 13.98 -7.47
CA SER A 231 2.28 13.34 -8.33
C SER A 231 2.45 11.86 -8.00
N VAL A 232 2.46 11.49 -6.72
CA VAL A 232 2.45 10.09 -6.28
C VAL A 232 1.21 9.36 -6.78
N LEU A 233 0.02 9.94 -6.64
CA LEU A 233 -1.23 9.36 -7.15
C LEU A 233 -1.19 9.13 -8.67
N GLN A 234 -0.66 10.09 -9.43
CA GLN A 234 -0.44 9.93 -10.87
C GLN A 234 0.59 8.84 -11.18
N GLY A 235 1.64 8.72 -10.38
CA GLY A 235 2.65 7.66 -10.52
C GLY A 235 2.08 6.26 -10.25
N LEU A 236 1.16 6.10 -9.28
CA LEU A 236 0.41 4.85 -9.11
C LEU A 236 -0.39 4.52 -10.37
N GLN A 237 -1.09 5.51 -10.92
CA GLN A 237 -1.87 5.33 -12.15
C GLN A 237 -1.00 4.98 -13.37
N ALA A 238 0.14 5.64 -13.52
CA ALA A 238 1.13 5.35 -14.55
C ALA A 238 1.75 3.96 -14.41
N SER A 239 1.78 3.42 -13.18
CA SER A 239 2.22 2.05 -12.88
C SER A 239 1.14 0.99 -13.16
N GLY A 240 -0.04 1.37 -13.67
CA GLY A 240 -1.11 0.45 -14.05
C GLY A 240 -2.28 0.34 -13.07
N LEU A 241 -2.17 0.97 -11.89
CA LEU A 241 -3.22 0.95 -10.87
C LEU A 241 -4.40 1.86 -11.23
N LYS A 242 -5.61 1.31 -11.20
CA LYS A 242 -6.87 2.04 -11.36
C LYS A 242 -7.61 2.06 -10.05
N LEU A 243 -8.03 3.24 -9.61
CA LEU A 243 -8.83 3.39 -8.41
C LEU A 243 -10.21 2.75 -8.64
N VAL A 244 -10.64 1.87 -7.74
CA VAL A 244 -11.93 1.18 -7.82
C VAL A 244 -12.87 1.53 -6.68
N HIS A 245 -12.32 1.99 -5.56
CA HIS A 245 -13.12 2.36 -4.39
C HIS A 245 -12.41 3.40 -3.53
N SER A 246 -13.22 4.20 -2.85
CA SER A 246 -12.77 5.24 -1.94
C SER A 246 -13.75 5.36 -0.78
N SER A 247 -13.20 5.36 0.44
CA SER A 247 -13.95 5.62 1.67
C SER A 247 -13.25 6.72 2.44
N ALA A 248 -14.01 7.74 2.82
CA ALA A 248 -13.53 8.79 3.70
C ALA A 248 -13.32 8.25 5.13
N GLY A 249 -12.22 8.67 5.75
CA GLY A 249 -11.95 8.43 7.16
C GLY A 249 -12.54 9.51 8.07
N GLU A 250 -12.16 9.49 9.34
CA GLU A 250 -12.56 10.52 10.30
C GLU A 250 -11.74 11.80 10.16
N GLY A 251 -12.26 12.88 10.74
CA GLY A 251 -11.58 14.18 10.80
C GLY A 251 -11.63 14.98 9.50
N HIS A 252 -11.36 16.28 9.61
CA HIS A 252 -11.47 17.25 8.51
C HIS A 252 -10.25 18.17 8.46
N SER A 253 -9.06 17.62 8.70
CA SER A 253 -7.82 18.39 8.66
C SER A 253 -6.89 17.90 7.56
N VAL A 254 -6.36 18.83 6.78
CA VAL A 254 -5.33 18.57 5.77
C VAL A 254 -4.13 19.47 6.05
N LEU A 255 -2.94 18.89 6.22
CA LEU A 255 -1.71 19.60 6.57
C LEU A 255 -1.91 20.55 7.77
N LYS A 256 -2.57 20.05 8.82
CA LYS A 256 -2.92 20.78 10.06
C LYS A 256 -3.86 21.98 9.86
N GLN A 257 -4.46 22.14 8.69
CA GLN A 257 -5.47 23.15 8.40
C GLN A 257 -6.85 22.49 8.34
N THR A 258 -7.90 23.18 8.80
CA THR A 258 -9.27 22.68 8.67
C THR A 258 -9.73 22.78 7.22
N ALA A 259 -10.31 21.71 6.68
CA ALA A 259 -10.81 21.65 5.31
C ALA A 259 -12.25 21.11 5.31
N ALA A 260 -13.22 21.96 4.94
CA ALA A 260 -14.64 21.61 5.02
C ALA A 260 -15.06 20.46 4.09
N ASN A 261 -14.40 20.32 2.95
CA ASN A 261 -14.75 19.35 1.90
C ASN A 261 -13.71 18.23 1.75
N ALA A 262 -12.87 18.04 2.77
CA ALA A 262 -11.86 17.00 2.78
C ALA A 262 -11.84 16.29 4.14
N HIS A 263 -11.40 15.05 4.14
CA HIS A 263 -11.19 14.25 5.34
C HIS A 263 -9.70 14.14 5.67
N SER A 264 -9.39 13.85 6.94
CA SER A 264 -8.01 13.70 7.39
C SER A 264 -7.32 12.45 6.83
N SER A 265 -8.09 11.46 6.39
CA SER A 265 -7.61 10.27 5.71
C SER A 265 -8.67 9.69 4.77
N TYR A 266 -8.22 8.84 3.84
CA TYR A 266 -9.07 8.08 2.93
C TYR A 266 -8.53 6.67 2.78
N THR A 267 -9.37 5.66 2.93
CA THR A 267 -9.02 4.28 2.54
C THR A 267 -9.42 4.08 1.08
N LEU A 268 -8.41 3.77 0.27
CA LEU A 268 -8.51 3.68 -1.18
C LEU A 268 -8.21 2.25 -1.61
N SER A 269 -8.91 1.77 -2.62
CA SER A 269 -8.69 0.45 -3.22
C SER A 269 -8.36 0.62 -4.70
N TRP A 270 -7.27 0.03 -5.14
CA TRP A 270 -6.82 0.02 -6.53
C TRP A 270 -6.62 -1.39 -7.06
N VAL A 271 -6.85 -1.53 -8.35
CA VAL A 271 -6.60 -2.73 -9.13
C VAL A 271 -5.52 -2.45 -10.16
N ASN A 272 -4.55 -3.34 -10.32
CA ASN A 272 -3.58 -3.26 -11.38
C ASN A 272 -4.15 -3.86 -12.67
N THR A 273 -4.21 -3.03 -13.71
CA THR A 273 -4.74 -3.38 -15.04
C THR A 273 -3.64 -3.66 -16.07
N GLY A 274 -2.37 -3.68 -15.64
CA GLY A 274 -1.21 -3.96 -16.49
C GLY A 274 -0.90 -5.44 -16.72
N HIS A 275 -1.72 -6.34 -16.19
CA HIS A 275 -1.55 -7.80 -16.25
C HIS A 275 -2.39 -8.45 -17.36
#